data_AF-G4TRL6-F1
#
_entry.id   AF-G4TRL6-F1
#
_cell.length_a   1.000
_cell.length_b   1.000
_cell.length_c   1.000
_cell.angle_alpha   90.00
_cell.angle_beta   90.00
_cell.angle_gamma   90.00
#
_symmetry.space_group_name_H-M   'P 1'
#
loop_
_entity.id
_entity.type
_entity.pdbx_description
1 polymer ?
#
loop_
_entity_poly.entity_id
_entity_poly.type
_entity_poly.pdbx_seq_one_letter_code
_entity_poly.pdbx_strand_id
1 'polypeptide(L)'
;MDNSNYNAYACCNPPASEVAQLPPLIEFKYAKTKTQVFTHRSFSDKPKAIFEDSSDDIAPDNEVLESVGDSALDLAVSSLIRNKYPGLRVGPHAVSSHLFLRVYKS
;
A
#
# COMPACT_ATOMS: atom_id res chain seq x y z
N MET A 1 -41.99 -13.18 -3.26
CA MET A 1 -41.21 -11.92 -3.27
C MET A 1 -39.77 -12.35 -3.35
N ASP A 2 -39.24 -12.40 -4.58
CA ASP A 2 -37.91 -12.92 -4.87
C ASP A 2 -36.82 -11.99 -4.37
N ASN A 3 -35.86 -12.57 -3.65
CA ASN A 3 -34.77 -11.89 -2.96
C ASN A 3 -33.49 -11.98 -3.80
N SER A 4 -33.56 -11.49 -5.04
CA SER A 4 -32.54 -11.66 -6.07
C SER A 4 -31.92 -10.33 -6.49
N ASN A 5 -31.33 -9.55 -5.57
CA ASN A 5 -30.62 -8.32 -5.97
C ASN A 5 -29.59 -7.77 -4.96
N TYR A 6 -28.64 -8.60 -4.53
CA TYR A 6 -27.42 -8.09 -3.88
C TYR A 6 -26.19 -8.86 -4.36
N ASN A 7 -25.79 -8.68 -5.62
CA ASN A 7 -24.46 -9.10 -6.04
C ASN A 7 -23.85 -8.14 -7.09
N ALA A 8 -23.84 -6.85 -6.77
CA ALA A 8 -23.23 -5.81 -7.59
C ALA A 8 -21.68 -5.84 -7.59
N TYR A 9 -21.06 -6.78 -6.87
CA TYR A 9 -19.60 -6.92 -6.75
C TYR A 9 -19.02 -8.16 -7.47
N ALA A 10 -19.86 -8.99 -8.10
CA ALA A 10 -19.40 -10.23 -8.73
C ALA A 10 -18.49 -10.03 -9.97
N CYS A 11 -18.49 -8.84 -10.58
CA CYS A 11 -17.70 -8.55 -11.78
C CYS A 11 -16.23 -8.16 -11.49
N CYS A 12 -15.85 -7.97 -10.23
CA CYS A 12 -14.55 -7.39 -9.88
C CYS A 12 -13.63 -8.35 -9.11
N ASN A 13 -14.01 -9.62 -8.96
CA ASN A 13 -13.11 -10.60 -8.35
C ASN A 13 -12.09 -11.02 -9.41
N PRO A 14 -10.78 -10.76 -9.20
CA PRO A 14 -9.76 -11.25 -10.11
C PRO A 14 -9.87 -12.77 -10.22
N PRO A 15 -9.66 -13.36 -11.41
CA PRO A 15 -9.78 -14.79 -11.59
C PRO A 15 -8.79 -15.50 -10.66
N ALA A 16 -9.26 -16.51 -9.93
CA ALA A 16 -8.48 -17.20 -8.90
C ALA A 16 -7.13 -17.76 -9.42
N SER A 17 -7.05 -18.06 -10.72
CA SER A 17 -5.84 -18.50 -11.40
C SER A 17 -4.74 -17.44 -11.49
N GLU A 18 -5.08 -16.15 -11.53
CA GLU A 18 -4.12 -15.05 -11.54
C GLU A 18 -3.63 -14.74 -10.13
N VAL A 19 -4.55 -14.75 -9.15
CA VAL A 19 -4.20 -14.55 -7.74
C VAL A 19 -3.24 -15.63 -7.24
N ALA A 20 -3.42 -16.88 -7.69
CA ALA A 20 -2.56 -18.00 -7.32
C ALA A 20 -1.10 -17.87 -7.84
N GLN A 21 -0.85 -17.02 -8.85
CA GLN A 21 0.48 -16.80 -9.41
C GLN A 21 1.25 -15.68 -8.70
N LEU A 22 0.57 -14.86 -7.88
CA LEU A 22 1.21 -13.80 -7.13
C LEU A 22 2.00 -14.39 -5.95
N PRO A 23 3.15 -13.78 -5.60
CA PRO A 23 3.85 -14.16 -4.38
C PRO A 23 2.89 -14.01 -3.18
N PRO A 24 2.92 -14.95 -2.23
CA PRO A 24 2.05 -14.86 -1.05
C PRO A 24 2.38 -13.59 -0.27
N LEU A 25 1.34 -12.90 0.20
CA LEU A 25 1.51 -11.71 1.04
C LEU A 25 2.18 -12.12 2.36
N ILE A 26 3.19 -11.37 2.76
CA ILE A 26 3.89 -11.60 4.03
C ILE A 26 2.91 -11.35 5.18
N GLU A 27 2.89 -12.27 6.14
CA GLU A 27 2.06 -12.12 7.33
C GLU A 27 2.59 -11.00 8.24
N PHE A 28 1.65 -10.22 8.78
CA PHE A 28 1.99 -9.21 9.78
C PHE A 28 2.40 -9.89 11.10
N LYS A 29 3.58 -9.53 11.61
CA LYS A 29 4.07 -10.01 12.90
C LYS A 29 3.17 -9.62 14.08
N TYR A 30 2.52 -8.47 14.00
CA TYR A 30 1.70 -7.91 15.07
C TYR A 30 0.28 -7.64 14.58
N ALA A 31 -0.72 -8.15 15.31
CA ALA A 31 -2.14 -7.94 14.99
C ALA A 31 -2.54 -6.47 14.99
N LYS A 32 -1.98 -5.67 15.93
CA LYS A 32 -2.21 -4.22 15.99
C LYS A 32 -1.81 -3.51 14.70
N THR A 33 -0.65 -3.86 14.13
CA THR A 33 -0.17 -3.31 12.86
C THR A 33 -1.11 -3.67 11.71
N LYS A 34 -1.58 -4.93 11.67
CA LYS A 34 -2.56 -5.36 10.66
C LYS A 34 -3.81 -4.49 10.71
N THR A 35 -4.39 -4.30 11.90
CA THR A 35 -5.57 -3.43 12.07
C THR A 35 -5.27 -2.00 11.62
N GLN A 36 -4.15 -1.44 12.06
CA GLN A 36 -3.77 -0.07 11.73
C GLN A 36 -3.61 0.16 10.23
N VAL A 37 -2.96 -0.76 9.49
CA VAL A 37 -2.78 -0.67 8.03
C VAL A 37 -4.11 -0.55 7.28
N PHE A 38 -5.16 -1.19 7.79
CA PHE A 38 -6.49 -1.17 7.17
C PHE A 38 -7.43 -0.11 7.77
N THR A 39 -6.96 0.71 8.73
CA THR A 39 -7.73 1.81 9.30
C THR A 39 -7.44 3.09 8.52
N HIS A 40 -8.36 3.48 7.66
CA HIS A 40 -8.27 4.76 6.95
C HIS A 40 -8.47 5.94 7.93
N ARG A 41 -7.80 7.08 7.68
CA ARG A 41 -7.91 8.28 8.50
C ARG A 41 -9.34 8.77 8.71
N SER A 42 -10.24 8.61 7.72
CA SER A 42 -11.65 9.01 7.87
C SER A 42 -12.42 8.23 8.93
N PHE A 43 -11.89 7.11 9.41
CA PHE A 43 -12.47 6.37 10.52
C PHE A 43 -12.21 7.07 11.87
N SER A 44 -11.23 7.96 11.92
CA SER A 44 -10.88 8.75 13.10
C SER A 44 -11.13 10.23 12.83
N ASP A 45 -12.08 10.85 13.51
CA ASP A 45 -12.38 12.29 13.39
C ASP A 45 -11.35 13.16 14.15
N LYS A 46 -10.05 12.94 13.90
CA LYS A 46 -8.98 13.71 14.52
C LYS A 46 -8.74 15.04 13.78
N PRO A 47 -8.48 16.16 14.50
CA PRO A 47 -8.15 17.44 13.89
C PRO A 47 -6.90 17.33 13.01
N LYS A 48 -6.93 17.89 11.79
CA LYS A 48 -5.79 17.85 10.85
C LYS A 48 -4.71 18.90 11.12
N ALA A 49 -4.99 19.88 11.98
CA ALA A 49 -4.15 21.07 12.18
C ALA A 49 -3.22 20.97 13.40
N ILE A 50 -3.11 19.79 14.02
CA ILE A 50 -2.17 19.53 15.11
C ILE A 50 -0.90 18.91 14.54
N PHE A 51 0.25 19.36 15.05
CA PHE A 51 1.56 18.86 14.63
C PHE A 51 1.81 17.44 15.14
N GLU A 52 1.44 17.18 16.40
CA GLU A 52 1.60 15.88 17.07
C GLU A 52 0.31 15.52 17.82
N ASP A 53 -0.01 14.22 17.82
CA ASP A 53 -1.01 13.66 18.71
C ASP A 53 -0.51 13.62 20.16
N SER A 54 -1.44 13.59 21.11
CA SER A 54 -1.09 13.34 22.52
C SER A 54 -0.46 11.96 22.67
N SER A 55 0.52 11.83 23.58
CA SER A 55 1.16 10.54 23.87
C SER A 55 0.19 9.44 24.29
N ASP A 56 -0.92 9.84 24.92
CA ASP A 56 -1.97 8.92 25.39
C ASP A 56 -3.07 8.66 24.34
N ASP A 57 -3.10 9.44 23.25
CA ASP A 57 -4.11 9.35 22.20
C ASP A 57 -3.48 9.57 20.82
N ILE A 58 -2.68 8.59 20.39
CA ILE A 58 -2.08 8.54 19.04
C ILE A 58 -3.12 8.03 18.04
N ALA A 59 -3.22 8.66 16.87
CA ALA A 59 -4.11 8.25 15.79
C ALA A 59 -3.91 6.76 15.42
N PRO A 60 -4.99 5.95 15.43
CA PRO A 60 -4.90 4.53 15.09
C PRO A 60 -4.98 4.27 13.57
N ASP A 61 -4.78 5.31 12.75
CA ASP A 61 -4.89 5.24 11.30
C ASP A 61 -3.57 4.83 10.61
N ASN A 62 -3.68 4.59 9.30
CA ASN A 62 -2.61 4.05 8.47
C ASN A 62 -1.64 5.10 7.92
N GLU A 63 -1.83 6.40 8.12
CA GLU A 63 -1.13 7.42 7.33
C GLU A 63 0.39 7.44 7.58
N VAL A 64 0.79 7.25 8.84
CA VAL A 64 2.22 7.12 9.18
C VAL A 64 2.81 5.86 8.54
N LEU A 65 2.07 4.75 8.56
CA LEU A 65 2.51 3.50 7.94
C LEU A 65 2.54 3.59 6.41
N GLU A 66 1.61 4.32 5.80
CA GLU A 66 1.59 4.61 4.37
C GLU A 66 2.83 5.42 3.97
N SER A 67 3.13 6.50 4.69
CA SER A 67 4.31 7.34 4.42
C SER A 67 5.63 6.56 4.55
N VAL A 68 5.76 5.74 5.60
CA VAL A 68 6.94 4.88 5.79
C VAL A 68 7.01 3.79 4.71
N GLY A 69 5.86 3.20 4.37
CA GLY A 69 5.75 2.17 3.34
C GLY A 69 6.14 2.67 1.95
N ASP A 70 5.72 3.88 1.57
CA ASP A 70 6.07 4.53 0.31
C ASP A 70 7.60 4.70 0.19
N SER A 71 8.23 5.23 1.25
CA SER A 71 9.69 5.40 1.29
C SER A 71 10.45 4.06 1.23
N ALA A 72 9.95 3.03 1.93
CA ALA A 72 10.57 1.70 1.93
C ALA A 72 10.44 1.01 0.56
N LEU A 73 9.28 1.15 -0.09
CA LEU A 73 9.02 0.61 -1.43
C LEU A 73 9.92 1.27 -2.47
N ASP A 74 10.06 2.60 -2.42
CA ASP A 74 10.96 3.37 -3.29
C ASP A 74 12.40 2.88 -3.20
N LEU A 75 12.90 2.66 -1.98
CA LEU A 75 14.24 2.14 -1.75
C LEU A 75 14.40 0.72 -2.30
N ALA A 76 13.44 -0.17 -2.06
CA ALA A 76 13.48 -1.55 -2.51
C ALA A 76 13.49 -1.64 -4.05
N VAL A 77 12.58 -0.92 -4.71
CA VAL A 77 12.48 -0.88 -6.18
C VAL A 77 13.73 -0.26 -6.79
N SER A 78 14.20 0.87 -6.24
CA SER A 78 15.41 1.53 -6.73
C SER A 78 16.65 0.64 -6.60
N SER A 79 16.76 -0.10 -5.49
CA SER A 79 17.84 -1.06 -5.29
C SER A 79 17.77 -2.23 -6.28
N LEU A 80 16.57 -2.73 -6.57
CA LEU A 80 16.35 -3.80 -7.55
C LEU A 80 16.75 -3.35 -8.97
N ILE A 81 16.34 -2.15 -9.39
CA ILE A 81 16.70 -1.58 -10.70
C ILE A 81 18.22 -1.42 -10.81
N ARG A 82 18.87 -0.86 -9.79
CA ARG A 82 20.32 -0.67 -9.77
C ARG A 82 21.09 -2.00 -9.89
N ASN A 83 20.62 -3.04 -9.22
CA ASN A 83 21.23 -4.36 -9.27
C ASN A 83 21.01 -5.05 -10.62
N LYS A 84 19.81 -4.90 -11.21
CA LYS A 84 19.46 -5.52 -12.50
C LYS A 84 20.12 -4.81 -13.69
N TYR A 85 20.34 -3.50 -13.60
CA TYR A 85 20.88 -2.67 -14.68
C TYR A 85 22.07 -1.82 -14.20
N PRO A 86 23.25 -2.41 -13.98
CA PRO A 86 24.40 -1.71 -13.38
C PRO A 86 24.97 -0.58 -14.25
N GLY A 87 24.73 -0.61 -15.57
CA GLY A 87 25.14 0.43 -16.51
C GLY A 87 24.12 1.56 -16.70
N LEU A 88 22.99 1.53 -15.98
CA LEU A 88 21.92 2.51 -16.15
C LEU A 88 22.35 3.88 -15.59
N ARG A 89 22.30 4.91 -16.44
CA ARG A 89 22.61 6.29 -16.02
C ARG A 89 21.52 6.83 -15.09
N VAL A 90 21.87 7.84 -14.29
CA VAL A 90 21.01 8.42 -13.23
C VAL A 90 19.65 8.92 -13.76
N GLY A 91 19.60 9.49 -14.97
CA GLY A 91 18.34 9.96 -15.58
C GLY A 91 17.33 8.83 -15.84
N PRO A 92 17.68 7.82 -16.66
CA PRO A 92 16.84 6.64 -16.88
C PRO A 92 16.47 5.88 -15.59
N HIS A 93 17.30 5.94 -14.56
CA HIS A 93 17.02 5.33 -13.25
C HIS A 93 15.83 6.00 -12.54
N ALA A 94 15.80 7.33 -12.47
CA ALA A 94 14.71 8.07 -11.85
C ALA A 94 13.38 7.89 -12.59
N VAL A 95 13.42 7.89 -13.93
CA VAL A 95 12.23 7.67 -14.76
C VAL A 95 11.70 6.25 -14.61
N SER A 96 12.58 5.25 -14.60
CA SER A 96 12.17 3.85 -14.44
C SER A 96 11.57 3.58 -13.07
N SER A 97 12.14 4.11 -11.99
CA SER A 97 11.58 3.97 -10.64
C SER A 97 10.17 4.55 -10.56
N HIS A 98 9.97 5.79 -11.03
CA HIS A 98 8.66 6.43 -11.03
C HIS A 98 7.66 5.72 -11.94
N LEU A 99 8.09 5.21 -13.11
CA LEU A 99 7.23 4.47 -14.03
C LEU A 99 6.82 3.12 -13.45
N PHE A 100 7.74 2.39 -12.79
CA PHE A 100 7.43 1.13 -12.12
C PHE A 100 6.41 1.36 -10.99
N LEU A 101 6.61 2.36 -10.15
CA LEU A 101 5.68 2.68 -9.06
C LEU A 101 4.31 3.12 -9.60
N ARG A 102 4.27 3.83 -10.73
CA ARG A 102 3.02 4.29 -11.36
C ARG A 102 2.22 3.17 -12.03
N VAL A 103 2.88 2.12 -12.51
CA VAL A 103 2.20 0.92 -13.04
C VAL A 103 1.60 0.06 -11.92
N TYR A 104 2.18 0.08 -10.72
CA TYR A 104 1.71 -0.71 -9.58
C TYR A 104 0.78 0.04 -8.61
N LYS A 105 0.54 1.35 -8.81
CA LYS A 105 -0.37 2.19 -7.99
C LYS A 105 -1.71 2.51 -8.69
N SER A 106 -2.07 1.79 -9.76
CA SER A 106 -3.34 1.95 -10.50
C SER A 106 -4.14 0.66 -10.51
#